data_AF-A0A2T7WXJ5-F1
#
_entry.id   AF-A0A2T7WXJ5-F1
#
_cell.length_a   1.000
_cell.length_b   1.000
_cell.length_c   1.000
_cell.angle_alpha   90.00
_cell.angle_beta   90.00
_cell.angle_gamma   90.00
#
_symmetry.space_group_name_H-M   'P 1'
#
loop_
_entity.id
_entity.type
_entity.pdbx_description
1 polymer ?
#
loop_
_entity_poly.entity_id
_entity_poly.type
_entity_poly.pdbx_seq_one_letter_code
_entity_poly.pdbx_strand_id
1 'polypeptide(L)'
;MSEEKTPAENPHGPARRRAIALMTPVFVVLLASMLLVGTVLVLLQIAGLLIGNGSFVTGVADALNPWAFGIGGALGIWTLLLSYAHGWKPAD
;
A
#
# COMPACT_ATOMS: atom_id res chain seq x y z
N MET A 1 -23.09 44.62 -12.01
CA MET A 1 -22.67 43.95 -10.76
C MET A 1 -21.88 42.74 -11.17
N SER A 2 -20.55 42.83 -11.14
CA SER A 2 -19.68 41.68 -11.41
C SER A 2 -19.63 40.87 -10.13
N GLU A 3 -20.14 39.65 -10.17
CA GLU A 3 -19.96 38.67 -9.10
C GLU A 3 -18.46 38.35 -9.00
N GLU A 4 -17.81 38.98 -8.03
CA GLU A 4 -16.47 38.63 -7.61
C GLU A 4 -16.55 37.21 -7.03
N LYS A 5 -16.15 36.24 -7.86
CA LYS A 5 -16.06 34.84 -7.49
C LYS A 5 -14.95 34.73 -6.45
N THR A 6 -15.34 34.76 -5.17
CA THR A 6 -14.45 34.53 -4.03
C THR A 6 -13.55 33.35 -4.36
N PRO A 7 -12.22 33.49 -4.28
CA PRO A 7 -11.32 32.39 -4.59
C PRO A 7 -11.69 31.28 -3.62
N ALA A 8 -12.23 30.19 -4.17
CA ALA A 8 -12.67 29.03 -3.40
C ALA A 8 -11.59 28.72 -2.38
N GLU A 9 -11.88 29.06 -1.12
CA GLU A 9 -11.04 28.76 0.02
C GLU A 9 -10.91 27.23 -0.02
N ASN A 10 -9.74 26.77 -0.45
CA ASN A 10 -9.51 25.36 -0.70
C ASN A 10 -9.94 24.60 0.57
N PRO A 11 -10.96 23.72 0.53
CA PRO A 11 -11.49 23.05 1.72
C PRO A 11 -10.51 22.08 2.41
N HIS A 12 -9.26 22.06 1.94
CA HIS A 12 -8.17 21.23 2.43
C HIS A 12 -7.04 22.16 2.84
N GLY A 13 -6.95 22.45 4.14
CA GLY A 13 -5.87 23.28 4.68
C GLY A 13 -4.48 22.79 4.28
N PRO A 14 -3.46 23.66 4.26
CA PRO A 14 -2.11 23.36 3.77
C PRO A 14 -1.45 22.16 4.47
N ALA A 15 -1.84 21.89 5.72
CA ALA A 15 -1.39 20.72 6.49
C ALA A 15 -1.84 19.38 5.88
N ARG A 16 -3.08 19.28 5.38
CA ARG A 16 -3.63 18.04 4.81
C ARG A 16 -2.96 17.68 3.49
N ARG A 17 -2.70 18.68 2.63
CA ARG A 17 -1.94 18.49 1.38
C ARG A 17 -0.52 17.99 1.64
N ARG A 18 0.16 18.51 2.67
CA ARG A 18 1.50 18.03 3.08
C ARG A 18 1.46 16.61 3.62
N ALA A 19 0.46 16.28 4.44
CA ALA A 19 0.27 14.92 4.95
C ALA A 19 0.05 13.91 3.82
N ILE A 20 -0.85 14.20 2.86
CA ILE A 20 -1.07 13.37 1.68
C ILE A 20 0.24 13.18 0.89
N ALA A 21 0.95 14.29 0.61
CA ALA A 21 2.20 14.24 -0.15
C ALA A 21 3.30 13.39 0.53
N LEU A 22 3.29 13.30 1.86
CA LEU A 22 4.19 12.41 2.63
C LEU A 22 3.68 10.97 2.70
N MET A 23 2.36 10.76 2.77
CA MET A 23 1.78 9.42 2.90
C MET A 23 1.82 8.63 1.60
N THR A 24 1.71 9.29 0.43
CA THR A 24 1.78 8.66 -0.89
C THR A 24 3.09 7.89 -1.13
N PRO A 25 4.30 8.46 -0.93
CA PRO A 25 5.53 7.69 -1.14
C PRO A 25 5.64 6.50 -0.18
N VAL A 26 5.19 6.65 1.07
CA VAL A 26 5.17 5.52 2.04
C VAL A 26 4.24 4.40 1.55
N PHE A 27 3.06 4.76 1.02
CA PHE A 27 2.15 3.80 0.40
C PHE A 27 2.80 3.07 -0.77
N VAL A 28 3.47 3.81 -1.67
CA VAL A 28 4.16 3.23 -2.84
C VAL A 28 5.27 2.28 -2.40
N VAL A 29 6.06 2.63 -1.38
CA VAL A 29 7.12 1.76 -0.85
C VAL A 29 6.53 0.49 -0.23
N LEU A 30 5.48 0.60 0.58
CA LEU A 30 4.77 -0.57 1.14
C LEU A 30 4.20 -1.47 0.05
N LEU A 31 3.58 -0.86 -0.97
CA LEU A 31 2.99 -1.58 -2.10
C LEU A 31 4.07 -2.32 -2.90
N ALA A 32 5.15 -1.62 -3.26
CA ALA A 32 6.28 -2.20 -3.99
C ALA A 32 6.94 -3.33 -3.18
N SER A 33 7.09 -3.15 -1.86
CA SER A 33 7.64 -4.17 -0.97
C SER A 33 6.75 -5.41 -0.92
N MET A 34 5.43 -5.24 -0.84
CA MET A 34 4.48 -6.35 -0.88
C MET A 34 4.57 -7.12 -2.21
N LEU A 35 4.61 -6.40 -3.33
CA LEU A 35 4.76 -7.02 -4.65
C LEU A 35 6.08 -7.77 -4.77
N LEU A 36 7.17 -7.20 -4.26
CA LEU A 36 8.49 -7.83 -4.29
C LEU A 36 8.50 -9.13 -3.49
N VAL A 37 8.01 -9.10 -2.25
CA VAL A 37 7.94 -10.30 -1.38
C VAL A 37 7.06 -11.38 -2.01
N GLY A 38 5.88 -11.00 -2.53
CA GLY A 38 4.99 -11.93 -3.22
C GLY A 38 5.64 -12.55 -4.47
N THR A 39 6.35 -11.73 -5.24
CA THR A 39 7.06 -12.20 -6.45
C THR A 39 8.19 -13.16 -6.09
N VAL A 40 9.02 -12.83 -5.10
CA VAL A 40 10.10 -13.71 -4.61
C VAL A 40 9.52 -15.04 -4.11
N LEU A 41 8.42 -14.99 -3.35
CA LEU A 41 7.70 -16.18 -2.90
C LEU A 41 7.32 -17.07 -4.07
N VAL A 42 6.64 -16.52 -5.07
CA VAL A 42 6.16 -17.30 -6.23
C VAL A 42 7.32 -17.86 -7.03
N LEU A 43 8.38 -17.09 -7.29
CA LEU A 43 9.56 -17.56 -8.04
C LEU A 43 10.26 -18.73 -7.33
N LEU A 44 10.45 -18.62 -6.01
CA LEU A 44 11.05 -19.70 -5.23
C LEU A 44 10.14 -20.93 -5.16
N GLN A 45 8.82 -20.75 -5.05
CA GLN A 45 7.88 -21.87 -5.09
C GLN A 45 7.90 -22.58 -6.45
N ILE A 46 7.94 -21.84 -7.56
CA ILE A 46 8.08 -22.42 -8.91
C ILE A 46 9.39 -23.23 -9.00
N ALA A 47 10.51 -22.69 -8.52
CA ALA A 47 11.78 -23.42 -8.50
C ALA A 47 11.69 -24.70 -7.65
N GLY A 48 11.06 -24.65 -6.48
CA GLY A 48 10.83 -25.81 -5.63
C GLY A 48 9.96 -26.89 -6.28
N LEU A 49 8.92 -26.48 -7.01
CA LEU A 49 8.05 -27.38 -7.77
C LEU A 49 8.79 -28.05 -8.93
N LEU A 50 9.64 -27.31 -9.66
CA LEU A 50 10.46 -27.87 -10.74
C LEU A 50 11.46 -28.92 -10.24
N ILE A 51 11.97 -28.75 -9.02
CA ILE A 51 12.88 -29.71 -8.37
C ILE A 51 12.10 -30.87 -7.72
N GLY A 52 10.76 -30.76 -7.61
CA GLY A 52 9.92 -31.76 -6.97
C GLY A 52 10.08 -31.83 -5.45
N ASN A 53 10.58 -30.75 -4.82
CA ASN A 53 10.86 -30.72 -3.38
C ASN A 53 9.83 -29.88 -2.62
N GLY A 54 8.81 -30.56 -2.08
CA GLY A 54 7.77 -29.93 -1.26
C GLY A 54 8.30 -29.28 0.02
N SER A 55 9.33 -29.84 0.65
CA SER A 55 9.91 -29.27 1.88
C SER A 55 10.61 -27.93 1.64
N PHE A 56 11.15 -27.72 0.44
CA PHE A 56 11.71 -26.43 0.04
C PHE A 56 10.62 -25.38 -0.12
N VAL A 57 9.52 -25.73 -0.79
CA VAL A 57 8.35 -24.85 -0.99
C VAL A 57 7.77 -24.42 0.36
N THR A 58 7.57 -25.35 1.29
CA THR A 58 7.04 -25.04 2.62
C THR A 58 8.03 -24.23 3.47
N GLY A 59 9.33 -24.55 3.44
CA GLY A 59 10.34 -23.80 4.19
C GLY A 59 10.48 -22.35 3.71
N VAL A 60 10.39 -22.12 2.40
CA VAL A 60 10.36 -20.77 1.83
C VAL A 60 9.09 -20.02 2.25
N ALA A 61 7.94 -20.69 2.23
CA ALA A 61 6.68 -20.10 2.69
C ALA A 61 6.77 -19.69 4.17
N ASP A 62 7.29 -20.56 5.04
CA ASP A 62 7.42 -20.28 6.47
C ASP A 62 8.37 -19.10 6.75
N ALA A 63 9.45 -18.96 5.97
CA ALA A 63 10.39 -17.86 6.13
C ALA A 63 9.84 -16.52 5.64
N LEU A 64 9.06 -16.51 4.54
CA LEU A 64 8.57 -15.29 3.91
C LEU A 64 7.17 -14.87 4.40
N ASN A 65 6.38 -15.80 4.96
CA ASN A 65 5.05 -15.53 5.50
C ASN A 65 5.02 -14.38 6.53
N PRO A 66 5.90 -14.33 7.55
CA PRO A 66 5.91 -13.23 8.52
C PRO A 66 6.08 -11.85 7.86
N TRP A 67 6.93 -11.78 6.83
CA TRP A 67 7.16 -10.56 6.06
C TRP A 67 5.96 -10.22 5.17
N ALA A 68 5.41 -11.21 4.46
CA ALA A 68 4.25 -11.02 3.60
C ALA A 68 3.02 -10.54 4.39
N PHE A 69 2.74 -11.17 5.54
CA PHE A 69 1.64 -10.77 6.42
C PHE A 69 1.91 -9.44 7.12
N GLY A 70 3.14 -9.20 7.58
CA GLY A 70 3.52 -7.93 8.22
C GLY A 70 3.39 -6.74 7.28
N ILE A 71 3.99 -6.84 6.09
CA ILE A 71 3.94 -5.79 5.06
C ILE A 71 2.52 -5.64 4.52
N GLY A 72 1.81 -6.74 4.27
CA GLY A 72 0.42 -6.71 3.81
C GLY A 72 -0.53 -6.06 4.82
N GLY A 73 -0.39 -6.37 6.11
CA GLY A 73 -1.16 -5.75 7.19
C GLY A 73 -0.85 -4.26 7.32
N ALA A 74 0.44 -3.89 7.31
CA ALA A 74 0.86 -2.49 7.34
C ALA A 74 0.32 -1.72 6.13
N LEU A 75 0.39 -2.29 4.92
CA LEU A 75 -0.15 -1.70 3.71
C LEU A 75 -1.67 -1.51 3.82
N GLY A 76 -2.41 -2.51 4.30
CA GLY A 76 -3.85 -2.42 4.49
C GLY A 76 -4.25 -1.26 5.40
N ILE A 77 -3.62 -1.16 6.57
CA ILE A 77 -3.84 -0.05 7.51
C ILE A 77 -3.47 1.29 6.85
N TRP A 78 -2.31 1.35 6.19
CA TRP A 78 -1.85 2.58 5.55
C TRP A 78 -2.76 3.04 4.40
N THR A 79 -3.37 2.10 3.69
CA THR A 79 -4.35 2.37 2.63
C THR A 79 -5.60 3.05 3.19
N LEU A 80 -6.08 2.59 4.36
CA LEU A 80 -7.22 3.20 5.05
C LEU A 80 -6.89 4.61 5.57
N LEU A 81 -5.68 4.78 6.11
CA LEU A 81 -5.21 6.11 6.54
C LEU A 81 -5.12 7.07 5.36
N LEU A 82 -4.59 6.59 4.23
CA LEU A 82 -4.47 7.38 3.01
C LEU A 82 -5.86 7.72 2.43
N SER A 83 -6.81 6.78 2.41
CA SER A 83 -8.17 7.05 1.92
C SER A 83 -8.90 8.08 2.79
N TYR A 84 -8.76 7.99 4.11
CA TYR A 84 -9.25 9.01 5.05
C TYR A 84 -8.60 10.38 4.79
N ALA A 85 -7.28 10.39 4.59
CA ALA A 85 -6.52 11.60 4.30
C ALA A 85 -6.84 12.20 2.92
N HIS A 86 -7.26 11.42 1.92
CA HIS A 86 -7.73 11.94 0.63
C HIS A 86 -9.14 12.51 0.70
N GLY A 87 -9.97 11.98 1.60
CA GLY A 87 -11.30 12.51 1.87
C GLY A 87 -12.31 11.55 1.32
N TRP A 88 -12.89 10.77 2.22
CA TRP A 88 -14.09 10.02 1.92
C TRP A 88 -15.15 11.02 1.48
N LYS A 89 -15.43 11.08 0.17
CA LYS A 89 -16.56 11.85 -0.35
C LYS A 89 -17.81 11.18 0.22
N PRO A 90 -18.67 11.90 0.97
CA PRO A 90 -19.99 11.36 1.32
C PRO A 90 -20.64 10.90 0.02
N ALA A 91 -21.17 9.67 0.00
CA ALA A 91 -22.03 9.26 -1.09
C ALA A 91 -23.28 10.15 -1.00
N ASP A 92 -23.34 11.17 -1.87
CA ASP A 92 -24.59 11.84 -2.21
C ASP A 92 -25.52 10.83 -2.89
#